data_AF-A0AAE3VTH4-F1
#
_entry.id   AF-A0AAE3VTH4-F1
#
_cell.length_a   1.000
_cell.length_b   1.000
_cell.length_c   1.000
_cell.angle_alpha   90.00
_cell.angle_beta   90.00
_cell.angle_gamma   90.00
#
_symmetry.space_group_name_H-M   'P 1'
#
loop_
_entity.id
_entity.type
_entity.pdbx_description
1 polymer ?
#
loop_
_entity_poly.entity_id
_entity_poly.type
_entity_poly.pdbx_seq_one_letter_code
_entity_poly.pdbx_strand_id
1 'polypeptide(L)'
;MTGGKEVGAAAGLARPRQPLDVDQLPPTQALLLEVLAARYRLGEHLWTFPSSCTSAARGLSGRGLIGWKGGVAPRTIQAWLTDAGRQVCLLDGYEPAPVKAAREAERKRIAYRIRAELVCCDIYDRDHGTNRAGRTHPICFWGEAGAQIAEDPSGPDEVAP
;
A
#
# COMPACT_ATOMS: atom_id res chain seq x y z
N MET A 1 11.54 44.66 28.66
CA MET A 1 11.17 44.86 27.24
C MET A 1 11.20 43.50 26.55
N THR A 2 10.12 42.73 26.69
CA THR A 2 9.96 41.38 26.14
C THR A 2 8.92 41.45 25.02
N GLY A 3 9.41 41.60 23.78
CA GLY A 3 8.55 41.58 22.59
C GLY A 3 8.22 40.15 22.20
N GLY A 4 7.08 39.66 22.65
CA GLY A 4 6.46 38.44 22.13
C GLY A 4 5.96 38.70 20.72
N LYS A 5 6.53 37.99 19.74
CA LYS A 5 6.05 38.02 18.35
C LYS A 5 5.22 36.77 18.11
N GLU A 6 3.91 36.93 18.25
CA GLU A 6 2.91 35.96 17.83
C GLU A 6 2.98 35.81 16.30
N VAL A 7 3.36 34.61 15.84
CA VAL A 7 3.25 34.23 14.43
C VAL A 7 1.82 33.74 14.20
N GLY A 8 1.04 34.61 13.56
CA GLY A 8 -0.35 34.41 13.24
C GLY A 8 -0.62 33.14 12.42
N ALA A 9 -1.62 32.41 12.88
CA ALA A 9 -2.28 31.35 12.16
C ALA A 9 -3.02 31.92 10.94
N ALA A 10 -2.44 31.74 9.76
CA ALA A 10 -3.19 31.86 8.51
C ALA A 10 -3.80 30.49 8.20
N ALA A 11 -5.02 30.25 8.71
CA ALA A 11 -5.88 29.15 8.29
C ALA A 11 -6.39 29.44 6.87
N GLY A 12 -5.52 29.23 5.89
CA GLY A 12 -5.93 29.09 4.50
C GLY A 12 -6.62 27.75 4.34
N LEU A 13 -7.89 27.77 3.95
CA LEU A 13 -8.68 26.62 3.51
C LEU A 13 -7.94 25.92 2.36
N ALA A 14 -7.01 25.02 2.72
CA ALA A 14 -6.28 24.21 1.78
C ALA A 14 -7.29 23.28 1.12
N ARG A 15 -7.45 23.46 -0.20
CA ARG A 15 -8.08 22.52 -1.13
C ARG A 15 -7.85 21.08 -0.65
N PRO A 16 -8.86 20.18 -0.67
CA PRO A 16 -8.64 18.80 -0.27
C PRO A 16 -7.47 18.27 -1.10
N ARG A 17 -6.32 18.07 -0.43
CA ARG A 17 -5.18 17.38 -1.02
C ARG A 17 -5.75 16.07 -1.49
N GLN A 18 -5.57 15.75 -2.78
CA GLN A 18 -5.94 14.43 -3.30
C GLN A 18 -5.49 13.36 -2.30
N PRO A 19 -6.30 12.31 -2.07
CA PRO A 19 -5.91 11.22 -1.20
C PRO A 19 -4.51 10.76 -1.62
N LEU A 20 -3.56 10.95 -0.73
CA LEU A 20 -2.16 10.63 -1.01
C LEU A 20 -2.07 9.12 -1.19
N ASP A 21 -1.84 8.69 -2.42
CA ASP A 21 -1.57 7.30 -2.73
C ASP A 21 -0.20 6.92 -2.15
N VAL A 22 -0.22 6.34 -0.96
CA VAL A 22 0.97 5.85 -0.27
C VAL A 22 1.62 4.68 -0.99
N ASP A 23 0.88 3.97 -1.84
CA ASP A 23 1.41 2.82 -2.58
C ASP A 23 2.38 3.27 -3.69
N GLN A 24 2.36 4.55 -4.09
CA GLN A 24 3.28 5.12 -5.09
C GLN A 24 4.49 5.85 -4.48
N LEU A 25 4.75 5.67 -3.19
CA LEU A 25 5.95 6.21 -2.58
C LEU A 25 7.20 5.45 -3.05
N PRO A 26 8.32 6.15 -3.28
CA PRO A 26 9.61 5.49 -3.44
C PRO A 26 9.89 4.56 -2.25
N PRO A 27 10.55 3.40 -2.44
CA PRO A 27 10.71 2.39 -1.40
C PRO A 27 11.28 2.93 -0.08
N THR A 28 12.29 3.80 -0.15
CA THR A 28 12.88 4.43 1.06
C THR A 28 11.90 5.35 1.79
N GLN A 29 11.00 6.04 1.08
CA GLN A 29 9.98 6.90 1.69
C GLN A 29 8.89 6.07 2.36
N ALA A 30 8.43 5.00 1.69
CA ALA A 30 7.48 4.05 2.27
C ALA A 30 8.03 3.44 3.56
N LEU A 31 9.27 2.93 3.54
CA LEU A 31 9.93 2.35 4.71
C LEU A 31 10.05 3.34 5.87
N LEU A 32 10.39 4.61 5.59
CA LEU A 32 10.53 5.64 6.63
C LEU A 32 9.18 5.94 7.31
N LEU A 33 8.09 6.02 6.53
CA LEU A 33 6.74 6.14 7.07
C LEU A 33 6.33 4.92 7.90
N GLU A 34 6.61 3.71 7.43
CA GLU A 34 6.28 2.47 8.15
C GLU A 34 6.99 2.40 9.50
N VAL A 35 8.28 2.72 9.54
CA VAL A 35 9.06 2.76 10.79
C VAL A 35 8.48 3.80 11.75
N LEU A 36 8.15 4.99 11.26
CA LEU A 36 7.54 6.03 12.08
C LEU A 36 6.16 5.62 12.61
N ALA A 37 5.35 4.97 11.78
CA ALA A 37 4.04 4.47 12.19
C ALA A 37 4.16 3.36 13.24
N ALA A 38 5.09 2.42 13.06
CA ALA A 38 5.37 1.38 14.04
C ALA A 38 5.85 1.98 15.38
N ARG A 39 6.78 2.94 15.35
CA ARG A 39 7.28 3.64 16.55
C ARG A 39 6.19 4.42 17.25
N TYR A 40 5.35 5.12 16.49
CA TYR A 40 4.22 5.86 17.05
C TYR A 40 3.24 4.94 17.79
N ARG A 41 2.94 3.75 17.24
CA ARG A 41 2.11 2.74 17.90
C ARG A 41 2.71 2.23 19.22
N LEU A 42 4.03 2.30 19.37
CA LEU A 42 4.76 1.97 20.60
C LEU A 42 4.88 3.17 21.57
N GLY A 43 4.26 4.31 21.26
CA GLY A 43 4.34 5.53 22.07
C GLY A 43 5.57 6.40 21.77
N GLU A 44 6.39 6.03 20.78
CA GLU A 44 7.56 6.80 20.37
C GLU A 44 7.19 7.75 19.22
N HIS A 45 6.98 9.03 19.55
CA HIS A 45 6.56 10.03 18.55
C HIS A 45 7.70 10.56 17.66
N LEU A 46 8.96 10.36 18.07
CA LEU A 46 10.15 10.88 17.42
C LEU A 46 11.17 9.75 17.25
N TRP A 47 11.70 9.57 16.04
CA TRP A 47 12.70 8.54 15.76
C TRP A 47 13.91 9.10 15.02
N THR A 48 15.07 8.47 15.24
CA THR A 48 16.35 8.88 14.63
C THR A 48 16.69 7.97 13.45
N PHE A 49 17.02 8.58 12.31
CA PHE A 49 17.46 7.90 11.09
C PHE A 49 18.88 8.35 10.69
N PRO A 50 19.60 7.54 9.89
CA PRO A 50 20.85 7.98 9.27
C PRO A 50 20.63 9.17 8.32
N SER A 51 21.61 10.07 8.18
CA SER A 51 21.50 11.23 7.30
C SER A 51 21.39 10.89 5.82
N SER A 52 21.69 9.65 5.40
CA SER A 52 21.39 9.14 4.05
C SER A 52 19.90 9.16 3.72
N CYS A 53 19.02 9.18 4.74
CA CYS A 53 17.57 9.28 4.56
C CYS A 53 17.06 10.71 4.34
N THR A 54 17.92 11.73 4.34
CA THR A 54 17.52 13.15 4.26
C THR A 54 16.69 13.47 3.01
N SER A 55 17.06 12.91 1.85
CA SER A 55 16.30 13.12 0.61
C SER A 55 14.89 12.56 0.71
N ALA A 56 14.74 11.34 1.24
CA ALA A 56 13.44 10.71 1.48
C ALA A 56 12.61 11.50 2.50
N ALA A 57 13.22 11.93 3.61
CA ALA A 57 12.56 12.73 4.64
C ALA A 57 12.07 14.08 4.09
N ARG A 58 12.87 14.74 3.25
CA ARG A 58 12.46 15.97 2.56
C ARG A 58 11.29 15.73 1.61
N GLY A 59 11.30 14.64 0.85
CA GLY A 59 10.18 14.27 -0.03
C GLY A 59 8.86 14.07 0.72
N LEU A 60 8.90 13.34 1.84
CA LEU A 60 7.75 13.12 2.72
C LEU A 60 7.28 14.40 3.41
N SER A 61 8.23 15.24 3.82
CA SER A 61 7.93 16.52 4.47
C SER A 61 7.32 17.51 3.48
N GLY A 62 7.77 17.54 2.22
CA GLY A 62 7.14 18.31 1.15
C GLY A 62 5.69 17.91 0.88
N ARG A 63 5.34 16.64 1.14
CA ARG A 63 3.96 16.13 1.09
C ARG A 63 3.16 16.42 2.37
N GLY A 64 3.80 16.96 3.41
CA GLY A 64 3.18 17.23 4.70
C GLY A 64 2.88 15.99 5.52
N LEU A 65 3.55 14.86 5.26
CA LEU A 65 3.32 13.61 5.99
C LEU A 65 4.20 13.53 7.25
N ILE A 66 5.42 14.05 7.19
CA ILE A 66 6.36 14.03 8.31
C ILE A 66 6.93 15.42 8.59
N GLY A 67 7.34 15.64 9.84
CA GLY A 67 8.33 16.65 10.20
C GLY A 67 9.70 16.01 10.36
N TRP A 68 10.77 16.76 10.14
CA TRP A 68 12.13 16.30 10.41
C TRP A 68 13.09 17.45 10.74
N LYS A 69 14.18 17.13 11.44
CA LYS A 69 15.29 18.03 11.78
C LYS A 69 16.62 17.29 11.83
N GLY A 70 17.73 18.01 11.92
CA GLY A 70 19.04 17.41 12.18
C GLY A 70 19.06 16.69 13.54
N GLY A 71 19.71 15.53 13.60
CA GLY A 71 19.85 14.79 14.86
C GLY A 71 20.97 15.35 15.74
N VAL A 72 20.95 14.97 17.02
CA VAL A 72 21.98 15.35 18.00
C VAL A 72 23.31 14.62 17.70
N ALA A 73 23.22 13.38 17.22
CA ALA A 73 24.38 12.60 16.83
C ALA A 73 24.86 12.97 15.42
N PRO A 74 26.18 12.96 15.15
CA PRO A 74 26.72 13.18 13.80
C PRO A 74 26.09 12.24 12.78
N ARG A 75 25.81 12.76 11.58
CA ARG A 75 25.25 11.99 10.45
C ARG A 75 23.90 11.33 10.75
N THR A 76 23.06 11.99 11.55
CA THR A 76 21.68 11.56 11.81
C THR A 76 20.67 12.66 11.56
N ILE A 77 19.41 12.26 11.34
CA ILE A 77 18.23 13.12 11.32
C ILE A 77 17.20 12.57 12.30
N GLN A 78 16.36 13.44 12.85
CA GLN A 78 15.19 13.04 13.62
C GLN A 78 13.93 13.35 12.83
N ALA A 79 12.95 12.44 12.84
CA ALA A 79 11.69 12.60 12.14
C ALA A 79 10.51 12.14 13.00
N TRP A 80 9.32 12.68 12.69
CA TRP A 80 8.07 12.39 13.38
C TRP A 80 6.88 12.48 12.41
N LEU A 81 5.79 11.76 12.70
CA LEU A 81 4.55 11.88 11.93
C LEU A 81 3.85 13.20 12.24
N THR A 82 3.42 13.89 11.20
CA THR A 82 2.44 14.98 11.33
C THR A 82 1.04 14.41 11.52
N ASP A 83 0.05 15.26 11.79
CA ASP A 83 -1.35 14.86 11.91
C ASP A 83 -1.86 14.18 10.64
N ALA A 84 -1.50 14.72 9.46
CA ALA A 84 -1.82 14.11 8.17
C ALA A 84 -1.10 12.76 7.98
N GLY A 85 0.17 12.66 8.37
CA GLY A 85 0.90 11.39 8.33
C GLY A 85 0.28 10.32 9.24
N ARG A 86 -0.21 10.72 10.42
CA ARG A 86 -0.93 9.83 11.34
C ARG A 86 -2.24 9.35 10.74
N GLN A 87 -3.04 10.26 10.18
CA GLN A 87 -4.28 9.88 9.50
C GLN A 87 -4.02 8.88 8.37
N VAL A 88 -2.94 9.04 7.61
CA VAL A 88 -2.63 8.12 6.51
C VAL A 88 -2.13 6.75 7.00
N CYS A 89 -1.26 6.72 8.01
CA CYS A 89 -0.57 5.49 8.42
C CYS A 89 -1.22 4.73 9.58
N LEU A 90 -2.16 5.35 10.30
CA LEU A 90 -2.79 4.79 11.51
C LEU A 90 -4.29 4.50 11.35
N LEU A 91 -4.85 4.62 10.15
CA LEU A 91 -6.22 4.16 9.91
C LEU A 91 -6.36 2.66 10.24
N ASP A 92 -7.50 2.31 10.82
CA ASP A 92 -7.88 0.91 11.01
C ASP A 92 -7.90 0.22 9.64
N GLY A 93 -7.14 -0.87 9.52
CA GLY A 93 -6.93 -1.58 8.26
C GLY A 93 -5.66 -1.21 7.48
N TYR A 94 -4.77 -0.36 8.01
CA TYR A 94 -3.46 -0.14 7.39
C TYR A 94 -2.60 -1.42 7.40
N GLU A 95 -2.45 -2.03 6.22
CA GLU A 95 -1.56 -3.16 5.97
C GLU A 95 -0.23 -2.62 5.40
N PRO A 96 0.94 -2.93 6.01
CA PRO A 96 2.22 -2.45 5.50
C PRO A 96 2.46 -2.86 4.05
N ALA A 97 3.11 -2.01 3.25
CA ALA A 97 3.37 -2.26 1.84
C ALA A 97 4.07 -3.61 1.55
N PRO A 98 5.09 -4.07 2.32
CA PRO A 98 5.70 -5.37 2.06
C PRO A 98 4.74 -6.55 2.34
N VAL A 99 3.82 -6.39 3.30
CA VAL A 99 2.79 -7.41 3.59
C VAL A 99 1.75 -7.43 2.46
N LYS A 100 1.30 -6.25 2.02
CA LYS A 100 0.37 -6.10 0.89
C LYS A 100 0.94 -6.72 -0.39
N ALA A 101 2.18 -6.39 -0.74
CA ALA A 101 2.87 -6.92 -1.92
C ALA A 101 3.08 -8.44 -1.84
N ALA A 102 3.49 -8.97 -0.68
CA ALA A 102 3.65 -10.41 -0.49
C ALA A 102 2.32 -11.16 -0.64
N ARG A 103 1.23 -10.59 -0.09
CA ARG A 103 -0.11 -11.16 -0.20
C ARG A 103 -0.65 -11.11 -1.62
N GLU A 104 -0.40 -10.01 -2.34
CA GLU A 104 -0.74 -9.89 -3.76
C GLU A 104 0.04 -10.90 -4.62
N ALA A 105 1.34 -11.07 -4.36
CA ALA A 105 2.15 -12.06 -5.05
C ALA A 105 1.64 -13.50 -4.80
N GLU A 106 1.25 -13.83 -3.56
CA GLU A 106 0.68 -15.13 -3.24
C GLU A 106 -0.69 -15.34 -3.90
N ARG A 107 -1.54 -14.31 -3.93
CA ARG A 107 -2.82 -14.36 -4.67
C ARG A 107 -2.62 -14.65 -6.16
N LYS A 108 -1.69 -13.93 -6.80
CA LYS A 108 -1.31 -14.19 -8.20
C LYS A 108 -0.77 -15.60 -8.40
N ARG A 109 -0.01 -16.13 -7.43
CA ARG A 109 0.50 -17.51 -7.46
C ARG A 109 -0.63 -18.55 -7.38
N ILE A 110 -1.60 -18.33 -6.49
CA ILE A 110 -2.78 -19.19 -6.35
C ILE A 110 -3.61 -19.17 -7.64
N ALA A 111 -3.91 -17.98 -8.16
CA ALA A 111 -4.66 -17.82 -9.41
C ALA A 111 -3.95 -18.47 -10.60
N TYR A 112 -2.62 -18.30 -10.68
CA TYR A 112 -1.80 -18.97 -11.69
C TYR A 112 -1.86 -20.49 -11.56
N ARG A 113 -1.79 -21.04 -10.33
CA ARG A 113 -1.88 -22.48 -10.11
C ARG A 113 -3.24 -23.03 -10.51
N ILE A 114 -4.32 -22.35 -10.12
CA ILE A 114 -5.69 -22.71 -10.52
C ILE A 114 -5.78 -22.75 -12.04
N ARG A 115 -5.32 -21.71 -12.75
CA ARG A 115 -5.33 -21.68 -14.22
C ARG A 115 -4.45 -22.75 -14.87
N ALA A 116 -3.28 -23.03 -14.30
CA ALA A 116 -2.39 -24.07 -14.79
C ALA A 116 -3.00 -25.48 -14.63
N GLU A 117 -3.77 -25.72 -13.57
CA GLU A 117 -4.51 -26.97 -13.37
C GLU A 117 -5.73 -27.10 -14.33
N LEU A 118 -6.24 -25.99 -14.86
CA LEU A 118 -7.32 -25.97 -15.86
C LEU A 118 -6.86 -26.15 -17.31
N VAL A 119 -5.55 -26.21 -17.57
CA VAL A 119 -4.98 -26.55 -18.89
C VAL A 119 -5.47 -27.93 -19.40
N CYS A 120 -6.12 -28.72 -18.55
CA CYS A 120 -6.82 -29.92 -18.92
C CYS A 120 -7.94 -29.76 -19.96
N CYS A 121 -8.48 -28.57 -20.29
CA CYS A 121 -9.57 -28.49 -21.28
C CYS A 121 -9.11 -28.93 -22.70
N ASP A 122 -7.92 -28.51 -23.15
CA ASP A 122 -7.37 -28.91 -24.46
C ASP A 122 -6.97 -30.40 -24.51
N ILE A 123 -6.50 -30.96 -23.39
CA ILE A 123 -6.16 -32.38 -23.28
C ILE A 123 -7.45 -33.23 -23.18
N TYR A 124 -8.43 -32.77 -22.40
CA TYR A 124 -9.71 -33.45 -22.20
C TYR A 124 -10.52 -33.51 -23.50
N ASP A 125 -10.62 -32.41 -24.25
CA ASP A 125 -11.28 -32.38 -25.57
C ASP A 125 -10.60 -33.32 -26.57
N ARG A 126 -9.27 -33.39 -26.54
CA ARG A 126 -8.49 -34.31 -27.37
C ARG A 126 -8.77 -35.78 -27.03
N ASP A 127 -8.76 -36.12 -25.74
CA ASP A 127 -8.90 -37.50 -25.28
C ASP A 127 -10.34 -38.02 -25.34
N HIS A 128 -11.34 -37.13 -25.24
CA HIS A 128 -12.76 -37.49 -25.19
C HIS A 128 -13.50 -37.27 -26.52
N GLY A 129 -12.78 -36.83 -27.57
CA GLY A 129 -13.35 -36.63 -28.90
C GLY A 129 -14.48 -35.58 -28.95
N THR A 130 -14.55 -34.71 -27.95
CA THR A 130 -15.55 -33.65 -27.86
C THR A 130 -15.09 -32.46 -28.71
N ASN A 131 -15.48 -32.43 -29.98
CA ASN A 131 -15.32 -31.25 -30.85
C ASN A 131 -16.30 -30.12 -30.45
N ARG A 132 -16.24 -29.63 -29.21
CA ARG A 132 -16.92 -28.39 -28.80
C ARG A 132 -15.93 -27.23 -28.83
N ALA A 133 -15.51 -26.87 -30.04
CA ALA A 133 -14.96 -25.54 -30.28
C ALA A 133 -15.98 -24.49 -29.78
N GLY A 134 -15.67 -23.81 -28.66
CA GLY A 134 -16.41 -22.65 -28.19
C GLY A 134 -17.40 -22.84 -27.03
N ARG A 135 -17.41 -23.96 -26.28
CA ARG A 135 -18.12 -24.02 -24.99
C ARG A 135 -17.16 -24.37 -23.86
N THR A 136 -16.99 -23.47 -22.90
CA THR A 136 -16.28 -23.75 -21.65
C THR A 136 -16.95 -24.89 -20.91
N HIS A 137 -16.21 -25.93 -20.56
CA HIS A 137 -16.73 -26.99 -19.69
C HIS A 137 -17.09 -26.42 -18.31
N PRO A 138 -18.06 -27.01 -17.60
CA PRO A 138 -18.39 -26.60 -16.23
C PRO A 138 -17.15 -26.53 -15.32
N ILE A 139 -16.22 -27.48 -15.45
CA ILE A 139 -14.98 -27.50 -14.66
C ILE A 139 -14.02 -26.35 -15.03
N CYS A 140 -13.90 -26.01 -16.32
CA CYS A 140 -13.11 -24.90 -16.82
C CYS A 140 -13.70 -23.55 -16.35
N PHE A 141 -15.03 -23.45 -16.32
CA PHE A 141 -15.77 -22.29 -15.80
C PHE A 141 -15.53 -22.08 -14.30
N TRP A 142 -15.66 -23.13 -13.48
CA TRP A 142 -15.47 -23.02 -12.03
C TRP A 142 -14.02 -22.73 -11.65
N GLY A 143 -13.06 -23.27 -12.39
CA GLY A 143 -11.66 -22.94 -12.14
C GLY A 143 -11.31 -21.50 -12.54
N GLU A 144 -11.82 -20.99 -13.67
CA GLU A 144 -11.60 -19.60 -14.06
C GLU A 144 -12.25 -18.64 -13.04
N ALA A 145 -13.48 -18.95 -12.59
CA ALA A 145 -14.12 -18.22 -11.50
C ALA A 145 -13.29 -18.27 -10.21
N GLY A 146 -12.71 -19.41 -9.87
CA GLY A 146 -11.82 -19.55 -8.70
C GLY A 146 -10.53 -18.72 -8.83
N ALA A 147 -9.95 -18.62 -10.02
CA ALA A 147 -8.79 -17.77 -10.29
C ALA A 147 -9.13 -16.28 -10.17
N GLN A 148 -10.29 -15.86 -10.69
CA GLN A 148 -10.78 -14.49 -10.59
C GLN A 148 -11.05 -14.09 -9.14
N ILE A 149 -11.67 -14.97 -8.34
CA ILE A 149 -11.87 -14.74 -6.89
C ILE A 149 -10.53 -14.64 -6.15
N ALA A 150 -9.52 -15.41 -6.56
CA ALA A 150 -8.19 -15.34 -5.95
C ALA A 150 -7.45 -14.03 -6.29
N GLU A 151 -7.66 -13.48 -7.49
CA GLU A 151 -7.10 -12.20 -7.92
C GLU A 151 -7.83 -11.00 -7.31
N ASP A 152 -9.16 -11.07 -7.25
CA ASP A 152 -10.02 -10.04 -6.71
C ASP A 152 -11.00 -10.61 -5.66
N PRO A 153 -10.66 -10.50 -4.36
CA PRO A 153 -11.52 -11.00 -3.29
C PRO A 153 -12.69 -10.07 -2.98
N SER A 154 -12.83 -8.93 -3.68
CA SER A 154 -13.92 -7.96 -3.47
C SER A 154 -15.29 -8.54 -3.82
N GLY A 155 -15.33 -9.70 -4.51
CA GLY A 155 -16.55 -10.40 -4.87
C GLY A 155 -17.37 -9.67 -5.95
N PRO A 156 -18.32 -10.36 -6.61
CA PRO A 156 -19.18 -9.77 -7.64
C PRO A 156 -20.28 -8.82 -7.10
N ASP A 157 -20.09 -8.17 -5.96
CA ASP A 157 -21.14 -7.36 -5.29
C ASP A 157 -21.38 -5.96 -5.92
N GLU A 158 -20.81 -5.66 -7.09
CA GLU A 158 -21.17 -4.49 -7.91
C GLU A 158 -21.51 -4.89 -9.35
N VAL A 159 -22.49 -5.77 -9.54
CA VAL A 159 -23.31 -5.70 -10.75
C VAL A 159 -24.60 -4.97 -10.37
N ALA A 160 -24.57 -3.64 -10.54
CA ALA A 160 -25.75 -2.80 -10.44
C ALA A 160 -26.87 -3.33 -11.36
N PRO A 161 -28.15 -3.22 -10.95
CA PRO A 161 -29.29 -3.77 -11.67
C PRO A 161 -29.50 -3.19 -13.07
#